data_AF-A0A544Y2V5-F1
#
_entry.id   AF-A0A544Y2V5-F1
#
_cell.length_a   1.000
_cell.length_b   1.000
_cell.length_c   1.000
_cell.angle_alpha   90.00
_cell.angle_beta   90.00
_cell.angle_gamma   90.00
#
_symmetry.space_group_name_H-M   'P 1'
#
loop_
_entity.id
_entity.type
_entity.pdbx_description
1 polymer ?
#
loop_
_entity_poly.entity_id
_entity_poly.type
_entity_poly.pdbx_seq_one_letter_code
_entity_poly.pdbx_strand_id
1 'polypeptide(L)'
;MTLVGCRPEEPLLTLLRRRSARKRHLAATVCAVDVTGRAVPTHRAVSSVVIEANPSRLDPGLLDITLDGGFDEPFPDGARAIWDLWHAGRPSRRNLWAGYDRRLRHEWVGAALCHHTHDQPDRPPGRTCHLDGRFVTDIEGFYCAVGEAVNGPGGYFGWNLDALVDCLRGGWGASRPFRLVWHHAEVARRHLVPGYDRPAYALRSWGPPVTLDELLGMFAEVDITVELR
;
A
#
# COMPACT_ATOMS: atom_id res chain seq x y z
N MET A 1 -22.03 -1.87 5.28
CA MET A 1 -21.04 -1.01 4.60
C MET A 1 -21.60 -0.54 3.25
N THR A 2 -21.17 0.59 2.70
CA THR A 2 -21.61 1.03 1.36
C THR A 2 -20.41 1.22 0.43
N LEU A 3 -20.45 0.56 -0.74
CA LEU A 3 -19.55 0.80 -1.85
C LEU A 3 -20.16 1.90 -2.73
N VAL A 4 -19.41 2.97 -2.99
CA VAL A 4 -19.91 4.15 -3.69
C VAL A 4 -19.47 4.11 -5.15
N GLY A 5 -20.38 4.38 -6.09
CA GLY A 5 -20.05 4.55 -7.50
C GLY A 5 -19.65 3.26 -8.24
N CYS A 6 -20.24 2.12 -7.89
CA CYS A 6 -19.99 0.84 -8.55
C CYS A 6 -20.54 0.85 -9.99
N ARG A 7 -19.74 0.39 -10.96
CA ARG A 7 -20.19 0.14 -12.33
C ARG A 7 -21.12 -1.08 -12.35
N PRO A 8 -22.36 -0.96 -12.86
CA PRO A 8 -23.32 -2.06 -12.90
C PRO A 8 -23.04 -3.00 -14.09
N GLU A 9 -21.91 -3.68 -14.07
CA GLU A 9 -21.61 -4.70 -15.08
C GLU A 9 -22.53 -5.93 -14.92
N GLU A 10 -22.62 -6.74 -15.97
CA GLU A 10 -23.60 -7.84 -16.05
C GLU A 10 -23.56 -8.82 -14.85
N PRO A 11 -22.41 -9.15 -14.23
CA PRO A 11 -22.39 -9.96 -13.01
C PRO A 11 -23.14 -9.30 -11.84
N LEU A 12 -22.95 -8.00 -11.64
CA LEU A 12 -23.64 -7.24 -10.59
C LEU A 12 -25.13 -7.11 -10.93
N LEU A 13 -25.48 -6.78 -12.17
CA LEU A 13 -26.88 -6.70 -12.59
C LEU A 13 -27.61 -8.03 -12.43
N THR A 14 -26.99 -9.14 -12.83
CA THR A 14 -27.54 -10.49 -12.66
C THR A 14 -27.78 -10.82 -11.20
N LEU A 15 -26.87 -10.42 -10.31
CA LEU A 15 -27.03 -10.57 -8.88
C LEU A 15 -28.21 -9.74 -8.37
N LEU A 16 -28.32 -8.47 -8.77
CA LEU A 16 -29.37 -7.55 -8.33
C LEU A 16 -30.77 -7.96 -8.80
N ARG A 17 -30.90 -8.63 -9.96
CA ARG A 17 -32.17 -9.19 -10.47
C ARG A 17 -32.73 -10.32 -9.59
N ARG A 18 -31.95 -10.90 -8.67
CA ARG A 18 -32.40 -11.99 -7.80
C ARG A 18 -33.38 -11.48 -6.74
N ARG A 19 -34.60 -12.04 -6.72
CA ARG A 19 -35.68 -11.63 -5.80
C ARG A 19 -35.42 -11.93 -4.32
N SER A 20 -34.59 -12.93 -4.01
CA SER A 20 -34.31 -13.33 -2.63
C SER A 20 -33.01 -12.69 -2.15
N ALA A 21 -33.06 -11.93 -1.05
CA ALA A 21 -31.89 -11.30 -0.43
C ALA A 21 -30.80 -12.33 -0.11
N ARG A 22 -31.15 -13.51 0.42
CA ARG A 22 -30.19 -14.60 0.69
C ARG A 22 -29.45 -15.11 -0.56
N LYS A 23 -30.01 -14.89 -1.75
CA LYS A 23 -29.38 -15.24 -3.03
C LYS A 23 -28.55 -14.09 -3.62
N ARG A 24 -28.51 -12.91 -3.00
CA ARG A 24 -27.71 -11.75 -3.41
C ARG A 24 -26.35 -11.70 -2.71
N HIS A 25 -25.80 -12.86 -2.37
CA HIS A 25 -24.43 -12.98 -1.87
C HIS A 25 -23.44 -12.73 -3.00
N LEU A 26 -22.47 -11.86 -2.76
CA LEU A 26 -21.32 -11.63 -3.63
C LEU A 26 -20.02 -11.89 -2.87
N ALA A 27 -19.06 -12.43 -3.59
CA ALA A 27 -17.65 -12.46 -3.20
C ALA A 27 -16.89 -11.68 -4.26
N ALA A 28 -16.22 -10.60 -3.87
CA ALA A 28 -15.55 -9.71 -4.81
C ALA A 28 -14.28 -9.11 -4.20
N THR A 29 -13.29 -8.88 -5.06
CA THR A 29 -12.19 -7.96 -4.78
C THR A 29 -12.67 -6.54 -5.05
N VAL A 30 -12.33 -5.61 -4.16
CA VAL A 30 -12.67 -4.21 -4.32
C VAL A 30 -11.51 -3.45 -4.95
N CYS A 31 -11.84 -2.68 -5.99
CA CYS A 31 -10.92 -1.81 -6.69
C CYS A 31 -11.31 -0.36 -6.43
N ALA A 32 -10.31 0.50 -6.22
CA ALA A 32 -10.47 1.93 -6.39
C ALA A 32 -10.47 2.25 -7.89
N VAL A 33 -11.25 3.24 -8.32
CA VAL A 33 -11.26 3.70 -9.71
C VAL A 33 -10.70 5.11 -9.73
N ASP A 34 -9.66 5.37 -10.50
CA ASP A 34 -9.05 6.71 -10.58
C ASP A 34 -9.84 7.67 -11.50
N VAL A 35 -9.42 8.93 -11.58
CA VAL A 35 -10.05 9.96 -12.44
C VAL A 35 -10.11 9.58 -13.93
N THR A 36 -9.24 8.68 -14.39
CA THR A 36 -9.22 8.22 -15.79
C THR A 36 -10.17 7.04 -16.02
N GLY A 37 -10.79 6.53 -14.95
CA GLY A 37 -11.65 5.36 -14.98
C GLY A 37 -10.90 4.04 -14.89
N ARG A 38 -9.59 4.05 -14.65
CA ARG A 38 -8.77 2.84 -14.46
C ARG A 38 -9.04 2.25 -13.09
N ALA A 39 -9.35 0.96 -13.06
CA ALA A 39 -9.50 0.21 -11.83
C ALA A 39 -8.11 -0.18 -11.27
N VAL A 40 -7.91 0.10 -9.99
CA VAL A 40 -6.72 -0.23 -9.21
C VAL A 40 -7.14 -1.13 -8.05
N PRO A 41 -6.65 -2.38 -7.98
CA PRO A 41 -7.00 -3.29 -6.88
C PRO A 41 -6.63 -2.69 -5.53
N THR A 42 -7.47 -2.83 -4.51
CA THR A 42 -7.13 -2.37 -3.13
C THR A 42 -6.59 -3.51 -2.26
N HIS A 43 -6.48 -4.72 -2.81
CA HIS A 43 -6.27 -5.98 -2.08
C HIS A 43 -7.30 -6.28 -0.98
N ARG A 44 -8.41 -5.52 -0.91
CA ARG A 44 -9.54 -5.85 -0.04
C ARG A 44 -10.51 -6.75 -0.76
N ALA A 45 -10.97 -7.77 -0.04
CA ALA A 45 -12.05 -8.62 -0.46
C ALA A 45 -13.27 -8.40 0.43
N VAL A 46 -14.44 -8.62 -0.14
CA VAL A 46 -15.71 -8.63 0.57
C VAL A 46 -16.49 -9.88 0.18
N SER A 47 -17.04 -10.55 1.19
CA SER A 47 -17.97 -11.67 1.03
C SER A 47 -19.23 -11.37 1.85
N SER A 48 -20.26 -10.85 1.19
CA SER A 48 -21.43 -10.27 1.88
C SER A 48 -22.67 -10.26 0.98
N VAL A 49 -23.83 -10.01 1.58
CA VAL A 49 -25.11 -9.91 0.89
C VAL A 49 -25.42 -8.46 0.55
N VAL A 50 -25.85 -8.23 -0.70
CA VAL A 50 -26.40 -6.94 -1.12
C VAL A 50 -27.78 -6.75 -0.51
N ILE A 51 -27.92 -5.73 0.34
CA ILE A 51 -29.19 -5.31 0.92
C ILE A 51 -29.88 -4.32 -0.01
N GLU A 52 -29.15 -3.31 -0.47
CA GLU A 52 -29.67 -2.20 -1.28
C GLU A 52 -28.73 -1.84 -2.42
N ALA A 53 -29.30 -1.31 -3.50
CA ALA A 53 -28.59 -0.73 -4.62
C ALA A 53 -29.36 0.53 -5.05
N ASN A 54 -28.71 1.69 -4.96
CA ASN A 54 -29.31 2.99 -5.25
C ASN A 54 -28.50 3.70 -6.35
N PRO A 55 -29.11 4.55 -7.19
CA PRO A 55 -28.36 5.40 -8.11
C PRO A 55 -27.32 6.23 -7.36
N SER A 56 -26.08 6.22 -7.86
CA SER A 56 -25.00 6.99 -7.25
C SER A 56 -25.14 8.48 -7.54
N ARG A 57 -24.68 9.31 -6.61
CA ARG A 57 -24.57 10.77 -6.83
C ARG A 57 -23.37 11.14 -7.72
N LEU A 58 -22.44 10.22 -7.94
CA LEU A 58 -21.23 10.49 -8.71
C LEU A 58 -21.49 10.54 -10.22
N ASP A 59 -22.35 9.65 -10.73
CA ASP A 59 -22.74 9.60 -12.14
C ASP A 59 -24.06 8.79 -12.27
N PRO A 60 -24.99 9.19 -13.17
CA PRO A 60 -26.28 8.49 -13.35
C PRO A 60 -26.17 7.01 -13.77
N GLY A 61 -25.04 6.59 -14.35
CA GLY A 61 -24.76 5.22 -14.75
C GLY A 61 -24.14 4.35 -13.65
N LEU A 62 -23.87 4.90 -12.46
CA LEU A 62 -23.25 4.19 -11.34
C LEU A 62 -24.25 3.88 -10.22
N LEU A 63 -23.95 2.85 -9.43
CA LEU A 63 -24.75 2.44 -8.27
C LEU A 63 -23.96 2.52 -6.97
N ASP A 64 -24.60 2.99 -5.91
CA ASP A 64 -24.13 2.81 -4.54
C ASP A 64 -24.72 1.51 -3.99
N ILE A 65 -23.85 0.58 -3.56
CA ILE A 65 -24.21 -0.78 -3.14
C ILE A 65 -24.04 -0.90 -1.63
N THR A 66 -25.14 -1.14 -0.92
CA THR A 66 -25.13 -1.36 0.53
C THR A 66 -25.08 -2.87 0.82
N LEU A 67 -24.09 -3.24 1.63
CA LEU A 67 -23.76 -4.59 2.05
C LEU A 67 -24.07 -4.79 3.53
N ASP A 68 -24.53 -6.00 3.88
CA ASP A 68 -24.83 -6.40 5.27
C ASP A 68 -23.57 -6.66 6.12
N GLY A 69 -22.43 -6.80 5.46
CA GLY A 69 -21.12 -7.02 6.06
C GLY A 69 -20.10 -5.94 5.69
N GLY A 70 -18.86 -6.17 6.12
CA GLY A 70 -17.69 -5.36 5.83
C GLY A 70 -16.67 -6.13 4.99
N PHE A 71 -15.50 -5.52 4.80
CA PHE A 71 -14.33 -6.22 4.26
C PHE A 71 -13.86 -7.31 5.21
N ASP A 72 -13.26 -8.37 4.66
CA ASP A 72 -12.58 -9.41 5.45
C ASP A 72 -11.48 -8.79 6.32
N GLU A 73 -10.78 -7.80 5.76
CA GLU A 73 -9.88 -6.91 6.48
C GLU A 73 -10.33 -5.45 6.28
N PRO A 74 -10.89 -4.79 7.31
CA PRO A 74 -11.34 -3.41 7.21
C PRO A 74 -10.18 -2.44 6.97
N PHE A 75 -10.44 -1.42 6.14
CA PHE A 75 -9.55 -0.27 6.04
C PHE A 75 -9.40 0.42 7.40
N PRO A 76 -8.20 0.97 7.72
CA PRO A 76 -8.05 1.83 8.88
C PRO A 76 -8.83 3.13 8.71
N ASP A 77 -9.24 3.74 9.83
CA ASP A 77 -9.85 5.06 9.83
C ASP A 77 -8.91 6.07 9.17
N GLY A 78 -9.43 6.84 8.21
CA GLY A 78 -8.64 7.80 7.42
C GLY A 78 -8.07 7.26 6.10
N ALA A 79 -8.16 5.95 5.81
CA ALA A 79 -7.67 5.37 4.56
C ALA A 79 -8.28 6.03 3.32
N ARG A 80 -9.54 6.48 3.41
CA ARG A 80 -10.23 7.17 2.32
C ARG A 80 -9.43 8.37 1.79
N ALA A 81 -8.80 9.15 2.67
CA ALA A 81 -8.00 10.32 2.27
C ALA A 81 -6.76 9.91 1.46
N ILE A 82 -6.16 8.74 1.76
CA ILE A 82 -5.05 8.18 0.98
C ILE A 82 -5.57 7.84 -0.42
N TRP A 83 -6.63 7.04 -0.53
CA TRP A 83 -7.17 6.63 -1.82
C TRP A 83 -7.69 7.81 -2.66
N ASP A 84 -8.22 8.86 -2.04
CA ASP A 84 -8.61 10.09 -2.75
C ASP A 84 -7.40 10.87 -3.30
N LEU A 85 -6.24 10.86 -2.60
CA LEU A 85 -5.00 11.44 -3.15
C LEU A 85 -4.56 10.69 -4.42
N TRP A 86 -4.62 9.37 -4.38
CA TRP A 86 -4.25 8.50 -5.51
C TRP A 86 -5.28 8.52 -6.65
N HIS A 87 -6.55 8.81 -6.34
CA HIS A 87 -7.61 8.97 -7.33
C HIS A 87 -7.27 10.08 -8.34
N ALA A 88 -6.68 11.18 -7.88
CA ALA A 88 -6.24 12.30 -8.74
C ALA A 88 -4.95 12.02 -9.53
N GLY A 89 -4.37 10.83 -9.37
CA GLY A 89 -3.09 10.42 -9.94
C GLY A 89 -2.03 10.16 -8.89
N ARG A 90 -0.83 9.75 -9.32
CA ARG A 90 0.29 9.49 -8.41
C ARG A 90 0.64 10.72 -7.58
N PRO A 91 0.98 10.56 -6.28
CA PRO A 91 1.54 11.63 -5.47
C PRO A 91 2.69 12.34 -6.18
N SER A 92 2.70 13.68 -6.18
CA SER A 92 3.74 14.49 -6.84
C SER A 92 4.85 14.96 -5.89
N ARG A 93 4.63 14.81 -4.58
CA ARG A 93 5.53 15.26 -3.50
C ARG A 93 5.85 14.11 -2.57
N ARG A 94 7.11 14.09 -2.11
CA ARG A 94 7.58 13.14 -1.09
C ARG A 94 6.98 13.43 0.28
N ASN A 95 6.99 12.43 1.16
CA ASN A 95 6.66 12.52 2.58
C ASN A 95 5.21 12.95 2.88
N LEU A 96 4.27 12.80 1.95
CA LEU A 96 2.84 13.04 2.24
C LEU A 96 2.29 12.05 3.28
N TRP A 97 2.94 10.90 3.41
CA TRP A 97 2.67 9.88 4.42
C TRP A 97 3.22 10.20 5.82
N ALA A 98 4.10 11.20 5.95
CA ALA A 98 4.87 11.42 7.19
C ALA A 98 3.99 11.71 8.41
N GLY A 99 2.88 12.42 8.20
CA GLY A 99 1.93 12.78 9.26
C GLY A 99 0.97 11.66 9.66
N TYR A 100 0.96 10.55 8.93
CA TYR A 100 0.11 9.40 9.25
C TYR A 100 0.67 8.58 10.40
N ASP A 101 -0.23 7.94 11.14
CA ASP A 101 0.15 6.90 12.08
C ASP A 101 0.62 5.64 11.36
N ARG A 102 1.09 4.66 12.13
CA ARG A 102 1.58 3.38 11.63
C ARG A 102 0.59 2.66 10.71
N ARG A 103 -0.70 2.60 11.06
CA ARG A 103 -1.71 1.86 10.29
C ARG A 103 -1.95 2.51 8.94
N LEU A 104 -2.02 3.84 8.92
CA LEU A 104 -2.18 4.61 7.69
C LEU A 104 -0.90 4.65 6.85
N ARG A 105 0.29 4.57 7.44
CA ARG A 105 1.55 4.35 6.69
C ARG A 105 1.55 2.98 6.02
N HIS A 106 1.11 1.93 6.70
CA HIS A 106 0.97 0.61 6.06
C HIS A 106 -0.01 0.66 4.88
N GLU A 107 -1.17 1.30 5.06
CA GLU A 107 -2.14 1.51 3.99
C GLU A 107 -1.56 2.34 2.83
N TRP A 108 -0.73 3.35 3.12
CA TRP A 108 -0.02 4.13 2.09
C TRP A 108 0.91 3.25 1.25
N VAL A 109 1.68 2.35 1.87
CA VAL A 109 2.55 1.42 1.13
C VAL A 109 1.71 0.43 0.31
N GLY A 110 0.57 -0.02 0.83
CA GLY A 110 -0.41 -0.82 0.09
C GLY A 110 -0.89 -0.10 -1.17
N ALA A 111 -1.33 1.16 -1.05
CA ALA A 111 -1.69 1.97 -2.21
C ALA A 111 -0.51 2.12 -3.19
N ALA A 112 0.71 2.37 -2.69
CA ALA A 112 1.91 2.45 -3.52
C ALA A 112 2.16 1.16 -4.33
N LEU A 113 1.95 -0.02 -3.73
CA LEU A 113 2.04 -1.33 -4.39
C LEU A 113 1.00 -1.44 -5.51
N CYS A 114 -0.27 -1.16 -5.21
CA CYS A 114 -1.37 -1.26 -6.16
C CYS A 114 -1.17 -0.38 -7.40
N HIS A 115 -0.49 0.75 -7.22
CA HIS A 115 -0.16 1.69 -8.29
C HIS A 115 1.28 1.55 -8.81
N HIS A 116 2.00 0.49 -8.45
CA HIS A 116 3.31 0.19 -9.02
C HIS A 116 3.17 -0.23 -10.49
N THR A 117 4.11 0.19 -11.34
CA THR A 117 4.08 -0.15 -12.77
C THR A 117 5.04 -1.31 -13.02
N HIS A 118 4.51 -2.52 -13.13
CA HIS A 118 5.32 -3.73 -13.30
C HIS A 118 6.03 -3.82 -14.66
N ASP A 119 5.50 -3.16 -15.70
CA ASP A 119 6.06 -3.22 -17.05
C ASP A 119 7.22 -2.24 -17.27
N GLN A 120 7.56 -1.41 -16.27
CA GLN A 120 8.70 -0.51 -16.37
C GLN A 120 9.99 -1.27 -16.05
N PRO A 121 11.01 -1.23 -16.94
CA PRO A 121 12.29 -1.81 -16.61
C PRO A 121 12.90 -1.10 -15.41
N ASP A 122 13.66 -1.85 -14.64
CA ASP A 122 14.46 -1.29 -13.56
C ASP A 122 15.34 -0.15 -14.05
N ARG A 123 15.57 0.83 -13.16
CA ARG A 123 16.63 1.82 -13.38
C ARG A 123 18.00 1.13 -13.38
N PRO A 124 18.95 1.60 -14.20
CA PRO A 124 20.23 0.93 -14.39
C PRO A 124 21.05 0.85 -13.09
N PRO A 125 21.95 -0.14 -12.98
CA PRO A 125 22.87 -0.26 -11.85
C PRO A 125 23.74 0.98 -11.64
N GLY A 126 24.32 1.11 -10.44
CA GLY A 126 25.20 2.22 -10.05
C GLY A 126 24.46 3.49 -9.62
N ARG A 127 23.12 3.49 -9.63
CA ARG A 127 22.32 4.63 -9.17
C ARG A 127 22.56 4.91 -7.68
N THR A 128 22.52 6.19 -7.32
CA THR A 128 22.40 6.61 -5.91
C THR A 128 20.96 7.00 -5.60
N CYS A 129 20.36 6.33 -4.63
CA CYS A 129 19.04 6.60 -4.07
C CYS A 129 19.20 7.38 -2.76
N HIS A 130 18.38 8.41 -2.55
CA HIS A 130 18.40 9.18 -1.30
C HIS A 130 17.13 8.91 -0.50
N LEU A 131 17.31 8.30 0.67
CA LEU A 131 16.26 8.01 1.63
C LEU A 131 16.23 9.12 2.68
N ASP A 132 15.05 9.71 2.86
CA ASP A 132 14.78 10.73 3.87
C ASP A 132 14.31 10.06 5.17
N GLY A 133 15.23 9.90 6.12
CA GLY A 133 15.00 9.16 7.36
C GLY A 133 14.25 9.94 8.44
N ARG A 134 13.92 11.22 8.23
CA ARG A 134 13.34 12.10 9.27
C ARG A 134 12.06 11.54 9.90
N PHE A 135 11.33 10.73 9.15
CA PHE A 135 10.03 10.19 9.53
C PHE A 135 10.04 8.67 9.73
N VAL A 136 11.24 8.04 9.75
CA VAL A 136 11.40 6.60 9.99
C VAL A 136 11.37 6.32 11.49
N THR A 137 10.19 6.49 12.08
CA THR A 137 9.91 6.27 13.51
C THR A 137 9.33 4.88 13.79
N ASP A 138 9.10 4.10 12.75
CA ASP A 138 8.58 2.73 12.73
C ASP A 138 8.94 2.09 11.37
N ILE A 139 8.81 0.76 11.27
CA ILE A 139 9.13 0.02 10.04
C ILE A 139 8.24 0.42 8.86
N GLU A 140 6.99 0.79 9.08
CA GLU A 140 6.10 1.29 8.04
C GLU A 140 6.60 2.61 7.46
N GLY A 141 7.10 3.52 8.30
CA GLY A 141 7.79 4.74 7.88
C GLY A 141 9.05 4.43 7.05
N PHE A 142 9.81 3.37 7.40
CA PHE A 142 10.92 2.92 6.57
C PHE A 142 10.45 2.47 5.18
N TYR A 143 9.41 1.64 5.09
CA TYR A 143 8.88 1.15 3.82
C TYR A 143 8.38 2.30 2.92
N CYS A 144 7.69 3.29 3.50
CA CYS A 144 7.33 4.50 2.77
C CYS A 144 8.58 5.25 2.25
N ALA A 145 9.59 5.45 3.10
CA ALA A 145 10.77 6.23 2.77
C ALA A 145 11.66 5.56 1.70
N VAL A 146 11.89 4.24 1.80
CA VAL A 146 12.68 3.50 0.80
C VAL A 146 11.95 3.40 -0.53
N GLY A 147 10.62 3.21 -0.50
CA GLY A 147 9.77 3.28 -1.68
C GLY A 147 9.92 4.60 -2.43
N GLU A 148 9.91 5.72 -1.71
CA GLU A 148 10.13 7.03 -2.31
C GLU A 148 11.56 7.28 -2.78
N ALA A 149 12.56 6.77 -2.06
CA ALA A 149 13.97 6.86 -2.45
C ALA A 149 14.23 6.18 -3.80
N VAL A 150 13.67 4.98 -3.98
CA VAL A 150 13.85 4.19 -5.20
C VAL A 150 12.96 4.72 -6.31
N ASN A 151 11.66 4.82 -6.07
CA ASN A 151 10.65 4.98 -7.13
C ASN A 151 10.04 6.37 -7.28
N GLY A 152 10.48 7.34 -6.47
CA GLY A 152 9.94 8.70 -6.48
C GLY A 152 8.71 8.84 -5.56
N PRO A 153 8.11 10.04 -5.47
CA PRO A 153 6.94 10.30 -4.62
C PRO A 153 5.86 9.21 -4.67
N GLY A 154 5.41 8.73 -3.50
CA GLY A 154 4.47 7.61 -3.40
C GLY A 154 4.99 6.27 -3.94
N GLY A 155 6.30 6.11 -4.15
CA GLY A 155 6.88 4.90 -4.70
C GLY A 155 6.78 3.70 -3.75
N TYR A 156 6.70 2.49 -4.33
CA TYR A 156 6.72 1.22 -3.60
C TYR A 156 8.09 0.56 -3.68
N PHE A 157 8.58 0.00 -2.57
CA PHE A 157 9.78 -0.85 -2.55
C PHE A 157 9.75 -1.76 -1.30
N GLY A 158 8.66 -2.53 -1.16
CA GLY A 158 8.42 -3.42 -0.02
C GLY A 158 7.46 -2.84 1.02
N TRP A 159 6.77 -3.73 1.75
CA TRP A 159 5.78 -3.46 2.81
C TRP A 159 5.89 -4.43 4.01
N ASN A 160 6.79 -5.39 3.90
CA ASN A 160 7.27 -6.32 4.92
C ASN A 160 8.68 -6.80 4.49
N LEU A 161 9.34 -7.64 5.29
CA LEU A 161 10.70 -8.10 4.99
C LEU A 161 10.78 -8.97 3.73
N ASP A 162 9.87 -9.91 3.53
CA ASP A 162 9.86 -10.79 2.36
C ASP A 162 9.71 -9.97 1.06
N ALA A 163 8.78 -9.04 1.05
CA ALA A 163 8.55 -8.16 -0.08
C ALA A 163 9.70 -7.17 -0.31
N LEU A 164 10.39 -6.75 0.75
CA LEU A 164 11.63 -5.97 0.61
C LEU A 164 12.70 -6.82 -0.09
N VAL A 165 12.90 -8.08 0.34
CA VAL A 165 13.83 -9.01 -0.30
C VAL A 165 13.49 -9.23 -1.77
N ASP A 166 12.21 -9.38 -2.11
CA ASP A 166 11.78 -9.48 -3.51
C ASP A 166 12.09 -8.21 -4.30
N CYS A 167 11.86 -7.03 -3.72
CA CYS A 167 12.21 -5.75 -4.35
C CYS A 167 13.73 -5.61 -4.57
N LEU A 168 14.52 -6.04 -3.58
CA LEU A 168 15.98 -6.01 -3.62
C LEU A 168 16.55 -6.91 -4.72
N ARG A 169 15.85 -7.98 -5.10
CA ARG A 169 16.29 -8.88 -6.17
C ARG A 169 16.20 -8.27 -7.57
N GLY A 170 15.44 -7.19 -7.74
CA GLY A 170 15.20 -6.49 -9.02
C GLY A 170 13.79 -6.72 -9.57
N GLY A 171 13.42 -5.96 -10.59
CA GLY A 171 12.07 -5.95 -11.20
C GLY A 171 11.07 -5.03 -10.50
N TRP A 172 11.54 -4.18 -9.58
CA TRP A 172 10.73 -3.30 -8.74
C TRP A 172 11.20 -1.85 -8.74
N GLY A 173 12.04 -1.46 -9.72
CA GLY A 173 12.42 -0.08 -10.01
C GLY A 173 13.91 0.26 -9.85
N ALA A 174 14.73 -0.69 -9.42
CA ALA A 174 16.19 -0.54 -9.34
C ALA A 174 16.91 -1.87 -9.52
N SER A 175 17.85 -1.91 -10.47
CA SER A 175 18.77 -3.03 -10.62
C SER A 175 19.96 -2.90 -9.68
N ARG A 176 20.45 -4.05 -9.23
CA ARG A 176 21.68 -4.15 -8.42
C ARG A 176 22.94 -4.08 -9.31
N PRO A 177 24.07 -3.62 -8.76
CA PRO A 177 24.22 -2.94 -7.46
C PRO A 177 23.71 -1.50 -7.51
N PHE A 178 23.29 -0.94 -6.37
CA PHE A 178 23.03 0.50 -6.24
C PHE A 178 23.41 1.01 -4.84
N ARG A 179 23.52 2.33 -4.68
CA ARG A 179 23.86 2.98 -3.41
C ARG A 179 22.63 3.60 -2.78
N LEU A 180 22.43 3.38 -1.49
CA LEU A 180 21.40 4.03 -0.68
C LEU A 180 22.05 4.99 0.31
N VAL A 181 21.85 6.30 0.12
CA VAL A 181 22.24 7.31 1.10
C VAL A 181 21.05 7.57 2.01
N TRP A 182 21.16 7.13 3.25
CA TRP A 182 20.12 7.25 4.27
C TRP A 182 20.42 8.47 5.15
N HIS A 183 19.72 9.56 4.89
CA HIS A 183 19.83 10.78 5.70
C HIS A 183 18.99 10.68 6.95
N HIS A 184 19.42 11.29 8.04
CA HIS A 184 18.72 11.27 9.34
C HIS A 184 18.58 9.86 9.92
N ALA A 185 19.61 9.02 9.72
CA ALA A 185 19.60 7.63 10.19
C ALA A 185 19.52 7.51 11.72
N GLU A 186 19.88 8.56 12.46
CA GLU A 186 19.74 8.65 13.92
C GLU A 186 18.28 8.53 14.40
N VAL A 187 17.29 8.81 13.55
CA VAL A 187 15.88 8.60 13.88
C VAL A 187 15.60 7.10 13.92
N ALA A 188 15.97 6.37 12.86
CA ALA A 188 15.83 4.92 12.80
C ALA A 188 16.62 4.21 13.91
N ARG A 189 17.83 4.67 14.24
CA ARG A 189 18.63 4.14 15.37
C ARG A 189 17.90 4.21 16.72
N ARG A 190 16.99 5.17 16.89
CA ARG A 190 16.23 5.35 18.15
C ARG A 190 14.93 4.56 18.18
N HIS A 191 14.37 4.23 17.02
CA HIS A 191 13.01 3.67 16.92
C HIS A 191 12.98 2.24 16.36
N LEU A 192 13.89 1.87 15.45
CA LEU A 192 14.01 0.51 14.92
C LEU A 192 14.95 -0.31 15.79
N VAL A 193 14.57 -0.47 17.05
CA VAL A 193 15.33 -1.20 18.08
C VAL A 193 14.51 -2.37 18.63
N PRO A 194 15.16 -3.40 19.20
CA PRO A 194 14.46 -4.52 19.81
C PRO A 194 13.40 -4.05 20.82
N GLY A 195 12.17 -4.54 20.66
CA GLY A 195 11.04 -4.30 21.56
C GLY A 195 10.19 -3.05 21.27
N TYR A 196 10.60 -2.19 20.34
CA TYR A 196 9.88 -0.94 20.04
C TYR A 196 8.79 -1.12 18.97
N ASP A 197 8.99 -2.04 18.03
CA ASP A 197 8.28 -2.03 16.75
C ASP A 197 7.47 -3.32 16.50
N ARG A 198 6.37 -3.52 17.23
CA ARG A 198 5.44 -4.66 17.01
C ARG A 198 4.12 -4.20 16.39
N PRO A 199 3.91 -4.37 15.07
CA PRO A 199 2.61 -4.12 14.48
C PRO A 199 1.58 -5.12 15.00
N ALA A 200 0.33 -4.69 15.14
CA ALA A 200 -0.76 -5.54 15.62
C ALA A 200 -0.96 -6.80 14.76
N TYR A 201 -0.71 -6.72 13.44
CA TYR A 201 -0.79 -7.86 12.52
C TYR A 201 0.38 -8.84 12.66
N ALA A 202 1.54 -8.39 13.16
CA ALA A 202 2.68 -9.25 13.46
C ALA A 202 2.61 -9.88 14.86
N LEU A 203 1.60 -9.56 15.69
CA LEU A 203 1.42 -10.20 17.00
C LEU A 203 1.18 -11.72 16.90
N ARG A 204 0.77 -12.22 15.73
CA ARG A 204 0.64 -13.66 15.45
C ARG A 204 1.93 -14.28 14.87
N SER A 205 2.87 -13.46 14.45
CA SER A 205 4.17 -13.89 13.92
C SER A 205 5.19 -13.91 15.06
N TRP A 206 5.73 -15.09 15.35
CA TRP A 206 6.70 -15.34 16.44
C TRP A 206 8.13 -14.82 16.12
N GLY A 207 8.24 -13.77 15.30
CA GLY A 207 9.53 -13.20 14.90
C GLY A 207 9.99 -12.08 15.84
N PRO A 208 11.31 -11.83 15.95
CA PRO A 208 11.83 -10.62 16.57
C PRO A 208 11.35 -9.38 15.79
N PRO A 209 11.21 -8.21 16.45
CA PRO A 209 10.89 -6.96 15.77
C PRO A 209 12.03 -6.54 14.84
N VAL A 210 11.67 -5.90 13.73
CA VAL A 210 12.64 -5.46 12.72
C VAL A 210 13.51 -4.36 13.28
N THR A 211 14.82 -4.50 13.13
CA THR A 211 15.81 -3.51 13.60
C THR A 211 16.52 -2.84 12.45
N LEU A 212 17.15 -1.68 12.72
CA LEU A 212 18.02 -1.04 11.73
C LEU A 212 19.14 -1.99 11.29
N ASP A 213 19.79 -2.69 12.22
CA ASP A 213 20.90 -3.61 11.90
C ASP A 213 20.46 -4.75 10.99
N GLU A 214 19.25 -5.28 11.20
CA GLU A 214 18.65 -6.29 10.33
C GLU A 214 18.44 -5.76 8.91
N LEU A 215 17.88 -4.54 8.77
CA LEU A 215 17.73 -3.90 7.46
C LEU A 215 19.07 -3.70 6.75
N LEU A 216 20.10 -3.24 7.49
CA LEU A 216 21.45 -3.07 6.94
C LEU A 216 22.06 -4.40 6.49
N GLY A 217 21.86 -5.47 7.25
CA GLY A 217 22.24 -6.83 6.87
C GLY A 217 21.61 -7.25 5.55
N MET A 218 20.30 -7.05 5.39
CA MET A 218 19.58 -7.38 4.15
C MET A 218 20.11 -6.63 2.93
N PHE A 219 20.44 -5.34 3.05
CA PHE A 219 21.04 -4.59 1.94
C PHE A 219 22.45 -5.09 1.60
N ALA A 220 23.25 -5.44 2.61
CA ALA A 220 24.62 -5.93 2.42
C ALA A 220 24.66 -7.29 1.72
N GLU A 221 23.69 -8.17 1.98
CA GLU A 221 23.59 -9.51 1.35
C GLU A 221 23.39 -9.45 -0.18
N VAL A 222 22.95 -8.32 -0.72
CA VAL A 222 22.59 -8.15 -2.14
C VAL A 222 23.38 -7.03 -2.83
N ASP A 223 24.58 -6.73 -2.34
CA ASP A 223 25.50 -5.74 -2.92
C ASP A 223 24.92 -4.30 -3.01
N ILE A 224 24.05 -3.93 -2.08
CA ILE A 224 23.56 -2.56 -1.95
C ILE A 224 24.35 -1.84 -0.86
N THR A 225 25.12 -0.84 -1.27
CA THR A 225 25.92 -0.05 -0.33
C THR A 225 25.03 0.98 0.37
N VAL A 226 24.92 0.89 1.69
CA VAL A 226 24.20 1.87 2.51
C VAL A 226 25.19 2.84 3.15
N GLU A 227 24.99 4.14 2.94
CA GLU A 227 25.69 5.20 3.66
C GLU A 227 24.72 5.90 4.62
N LEU A 228 25.00 5.82 5.91
CA LEU A 228 24.21 6.48 6.95
C LEU A 228 24.74 7.91 7.18
N ARG A 229 23.84 8.89 7.11
CA ARG A 229 24.11 10.31 7.39
C ARG A 229 23.18 10.84 8.47
#